data_AF-A0A7W0UVK0-F1
#
_entry.id   AF-A0A7W0UVK0-F1
#
_cell.length_a   1.000
_cell.length_b   1.000
_cell.length_c   1.000
_cell.angle_alpha   90.00
_cell.angle_beta   90.00
_cell.angle_gamma   90.00
#
_symmetry.space_group_name_H-M   'P 1'
#
loop_
_entity.id
_entity.type
_entity.pdbx_description
1 polymer ?
#
loop_
_entity_poly.entity_id
_entity_poly.type
_entity_poly.pdbx_seq_one_letter_code
_entity_poly.pdbx_strand_id
1 'polypeptide(L)'
;MLLVAFIIPVYKDNTALRDNSPCWYSLTSAVVHTAMTERAGFHTPELEPQFRAMHPMERFGVPDEVAGAVVWLCSDAASFITGHTLAIDGGFLAR
;
A
#
# COMPACT_ATOMS: atom_id res chain seq x y z
N MET A 1 17.93 -8.86 4.49
CA MET A 1 17.08 -7.74 4.97
C MET A 1 16.73 -6.85 3.78
N LEU A 2 15.96 -7.38 2.81
CA LEU A 2 15.32 -6.58 1.77
C LEU A 2 13.89 -6.35 2.24
N LEU A 3 13.59 -5.14 2.68
CA LEU A 3 12.24 -4.69 2.98
C LEU A 3 11.57 -4.34 1.66
N VAL A 4 10.64 -5.17 1.20
CA VAL A 4 9.94 -4.95 -0.06
C VAL A 4 8.78 -3.98 0.20
N ALA A 5 9.10 -2.69 0.31
CA ALA A 5 8.10 -1.65 0.14
C ALA A 5 7.76 -1.59 -1.34
N PHE A 6 6.70 -2.27 -1.74
CA PHE A 6 6.21 -2.17 -3.11
C PHE A 6 5.57 -0.79 -3.28
N ILE A 7 6.27 0.08 -4.01
CA ILE A 7 5.68 1.31 -4.52
C ILE A 7 4.76 0.90 -5.67
N ILE A 8 3.46 1.05 -5.47
CA ILE A 8 2.46 0.76 -6.51
C ILE A 8 2.03 2.11 -7.10
N PRO A 9 2.36 2.41 -8.37
CA PRO A 9 1.80 3.57 -9.03
C PRO A 9 0.33 3.31 -9.31
N VAL A 10 -0.53 4.23 -8.89
CA VAL A 10 -1.96 4.22 -9.22
C VAL A 10 -2.22 5.28 -10.29
N TYR A 11 -3.00 4.91 -11.30
CA TYR A 11 -3.41 5.80 -12.38
C TYR A 11 -4.93 6.00 -12.31
N LYS A 12 -5.41 7.25 -12.31
CA LYS A 12 -6.85 7.55 -12.31
C LYS A 12 -7.30 7.71 -13.75
N ASP A 13 -7.88 6.66 -14.31
CA ASP A 13 -8.63 6.78 -15.55
C ASP A 13 -10.04 7.33 -15.28
N ASN A 14 -10.54 8.15 -16.21
CA ASN A 14 -11.82 8.87 -16.22
C ASN A 14 -11.88 10.17 -15.36
N THR A 15 -11.47 11.29 -15.96
CA THR A 15 -12.40 12.22 -16.62
C THR A 15 -11.63 13.39 -17.27
N ALA A 16 -11.96 13.65 -18.55
CA ALA A 16 -11.57 14.81 -19.35
C ALA A 16 -10.11 14.92 -19.85
N LEU A 17 -10.02 14.86 -21.18
CA LEU A 17 -8.92 15.19 -22.10
C LEU A 17 -8.36 16.63 -21.93
N ARG A 18 -7.83 17.06 -20.77
CA ARG A 18 -7.34 18.44 -20.64
C ARG A 18 -5.91 18.68 -20.18
N ASP A 19 -5.23 17.71 -19.59
CA ASP A 19 -3.78 17.79 -19.55
C ASP A 19 -3.17 16.40 -19.53
N ASN A 20 -2.04 16.28 -20.21
CA ASN A 20 -1.28 15.05 -20.32
C ASN A 20 -0.38 14.87 -19.08
N SER A 21 -0.84 15.31 -17.89
CA SER A 21 -0.05 15.24 -16.66
C SER A 21 -0.42 13.96 -15.93
N PRO A 22 0.45 12.94 -15.94
CA PRO A 22 0.23 11.75 -15.12
C PRO A 22 0.17 12.17 -13.64
N CYS A 23 -1.01 12.06 -13.03
CA CYS A 23 -1.17 12.25 -11.61
C CYS A 23 -0.60 11.00 -10.93
N TRP A 24 0.69 11.06 -10.55
CA TRP A 24 1.38 9.94 -9.91
C TRP A 24 0.96 9.85 -8.45
N TYR A 25 -0.07 9.06 -8.12
CA TYR A 25 -0.25 8.62 -6.73
C TYR A 25 0.68 7.46 -6.49
N SER A 26 1.46 7.54 -5.43
CA SER A 26 2.31 6.47 -4.93
C SER A 26 1.72 5.99 -3.62
N LEU A 27 1.62 4.69 -3.44
CA LEU A 27 1.28 4.11 -2.14
C LEU A 27 2.33 3.08 -1.77
N THR A 28 2.76 3.14 -0.51
CA THR A 28 3.65 2.14 0.08
C THR A 28 2.82 1.29 1.00
N SER A 29 2.82 -0.02 0.76
CA SER A 29 2.25 -0.97 1.69
C SER A 29 3.36 -1.79 2.33
N ALA A 30 3.15 -2.16 3.60
CA ALA A 30 3.94 -3.23 4.21
C ALA A 30 3.31 -4.59 3.86
N VAL A 31 3.56 -5.62 4.65
CA VAL A 31 3.19 -6.98 4.24
C VAL A 31 1.68 -7.17 4.35
N VAL A 32 1.04 -7.43 3.21
CA VAL A 32 -0.41 -7.63 3.07
C VAL A 32 -0.70 -9.10 2.73
N HIS A 33 -1.74 -9.68 3.34
CA HIS A 33 -2.19 -11.03 3.02
C HIS A 33 -2.62 -11.16 1.55
N THR A 34 -1.74 -11.71 0.74
CA THR A 34 -1.98 -12.00 -0.68
C THR A 34 -1.37 -13.34 -1.05
N ALA A 35 -1.85 -13.95 -2.14
CA ALA A 35 -1.27 -15.17 -2.70
C ALA A 35 0.24 -15.04 -2.99
N MET A 36 0.74 -13.84 -3.24
CA MET A 36 2.18 -13.56 -3.38
C MET A 36 2.92 -13.76 -2.05
N THR A 37 2.40 -13.20 -0.95
CA THR A 37 3.04 -13.34 0.37
C THR A 37 3.00 -14.77 0.92
N GLU A 38 1.95 -15.53 0.57
CA GLU A 38 1.86 -16.97 0.84
C GLU A 38 2.96 -17.73 0.10
N ARG A 39 3.10 -17.50 -1.20
CA ARG A 39 4.16 -18.12 -2.02
C ARG A 39 5.57 -17.70 -1.60
N ALA A 40 5.73 -16.48 -1.09
CA ALA A 40 7.00 -15.97 -0.59
C ALA A 40 7.41 -16.54 0.77
N GLY A 41 6.54 -17.32 1.44
CA GLY A 41 6.83 -17.96 2.71
C GLY A 41 6.76 -17.01 3.92
N PHE A 42 6.14 -15.83 3.79
CA PHE A 42 6.03 -14.86 4.88
C PHE A 42 5.09 -15.29 6.01
N HIS A 43 4.23 -16.29 5.74
CA HIS A 43 3.30 -16.90 6.68
C HIS A 43 3.83 -18.21 7.30
N THR A 44 5.12 -18.51 7.10
CA THR A 44 5.73 -19.67 7.76
C THR A 44 5.85 -19.42 9.27
N PRO A 45 5.64 -20.43 10.13
CA PRO A 45 5.69 -20.27 11.59
C PRO A 45 6.98 -19.62 12.12
N GLU A 46 8.08 -19.79 11.38
CA GLU A 46 9.39 -19.24 11.71
C GLU A 46 9.51 -17.74 11.41
N LEU A 47 8.85 -17.26 10.35
CA LEU A 47 8.99 -15.88 9.84
C LEU A 47 7.79 -15.00 10.17
N GLU A 48 6.59 -15.58 10.28
CA GLU A 48 5.35 -14.86 10.56
C GLU A 48 5.47 -13.97 11.81
N PRO A 49 6.01 -14.44 12.96
CA PRO A 49 6.16 -13.60 14.14
C PRO A 49 7.10 -12.41 13.91
N GLN A 50 8.13 -12.59 13.08
CA GLN A 50 9.11 -11.54 12.77
C GLN A 50 8.47 -10.46 11.90
N PHE A 51 7.70 -10.84 10.87
CA PHE A 51 6.96 -9.90 10.05
C PHE A 51 5.84 -9.21 10.82
N ARG A 52 5.16 -9.93 11.70
CA ARG A 52 4.13 -9.37 12.58
C ARG A 52 4.70 -8.28 13.49
N ALA A 53 5.82 -8.55 14.17
CA ALA A 53 6.47 -7.62 15.09
C ALA A 53 7.04 -6.36 14.42
N MET A 54 7.18 -6.36 13.09
CA MET A 54 7.57 -5.16 12.35
C MET A 54 6.46 -4.12 12.26
N HIS A 55 5.20 -4.53 12.33
CA HIS A 55 4.06 -3.64 12.27
C HIS A 55 3.61 -3.32 13.71
N PRO A 56 3.53 -2.04 14.13
CA PRO A 56 2.97 -1.68 15.43
C PRO A 56 1.56 -2.23 15.71
N MET A 57 0.79 -2.50 14.65
CA MET A 57 -0.52 -3.17 14.75
C MET A 57 -0.44 -4.69 14.97
N GLU A 58 0.76 -5.28 14.99
CA GLU A 58 1.02 -6.72 15.21
C GLU A 58 0.16 -7.64 14.34
N ARG A 59 -0.09 -7.21 13.09
CA ARG A 59 -0.81 -7.98 12.08
C ARG A 59 -0.35 -7.57 10.69
N PHE A 60 -0.58 -8.45 9.74
CA PHE A 60 -0.51 -8.12 8.32
C PHE A 60 -1.70 -7.26 7.91
N GLY A 61 -1.49 -6.43 6.89
CA GLY A 61 -2.59 -5.75 6.22
C GLY A 61 -3.48 -6.75 5.46
N VAL A 62 -4.73 -6.37 5.20
CA VAL A 62 -5.59 -7.11 4.27
C VAL A 62 -5.73 -6.36 2.94
N PRO A 63 -5.93 -7.05 1.81
CA PRO A 63 -6.03 -6.40 0.49
C PRO A 63 -7.09 -5.30 0.43
N ASP A 64 -8.20 -5.49 1.17
CA ASP A 64 -9.30 -4.52 1.22
C ASP A 64 -8.88 -3.16 1.83
N GLU A 65 -7.90 -3.13 2.73
CA GLU A 65 -7.37 -1.87 3.28
C GLU A 65 -6.60 -1.07 2.23
N VAL A 66 -5.82 -1.77 1.39
CA VAL A 66 -5.13 -1.15 0.24
C VAL A 66 -6.16 -0.69 -0.80
N ALA A 67 -7.16 -1.52 -1.10
CA ALA A 67 -8.22 -1.17 -2.03
C ALA A 67 -9.01 0.06 -1.57
N GLY A 68 -9.35 0.14 -0.28
CA GLY A 68 -10.04 1.29 0.30
C GLY A 68 -9.23 2.59 0.17
N ALA A 69 -7.92 2.54 0.41
CA ALA A 69 -7.04 3.68 0.23
C ALA A 69 -6.92 4.11 -1.25
N VAL A 70 -6.86 3.15 -2.18
CA VAL A 70 -6.89 3.41 -3.62
C VAL A 70 -8.21 4.09 -4.02
N VAL A 71 -9.34 3.57 -3.56
CA VAL A 71 -10.66 4.16 -3.84
C VAL A 71 -10.75 5.58 -3.29
N TRP A 72 -10.22 5.83 -2.09
CA TRP A 72 -10.17 7.17 -1.52
C TRP A 72 -9.29 8.12 -2.34
N LEU A 73 -8.09 7.69 -2.77
CA LEU A 73 -7.22 8.47 -3.66
C LEU A 73 -7.89 8.79 -5.01
N CYS A 74 -8.71 7.87 -5.51
CA CYS A 74 -9.47 8.07 -6.74
C CYS A 74 -10.71 8.95 -6.54
N SER A 75 -11.17 9.17 -5.31
CA SER A 75 -12.36 9.97 -5.01
C SER A 75 -12.09 11.48 -5.02
N ASP A 76 -13.17 12.28 -4.99
CA ASP A 76 -13.06 13.74 -4.89
C ASP A 76 -12.50 14.21 -3.52
N ALA A 77 -12.51 13.34 -2.51
CA ALA A 77 -11.94 13.65 -1.20
C ALA A 77 -10.42 13.85 -1.23
N ALA A 78 -9.74 13.28 -2.23
CA ALA A 78 -8.31 13.45 -2.46
C ALA A 78 -8.01 14.48 -3.58
N SER A 79 -8.97 15.33 -3.95
CA SER A 79 -8.85 16.28 -5.08
C SER A 79 -7.67 17.26 -5.01
N PHE A 80 -7.17 17.57 -3.81
CA PHE A 80 -6.01 18.45 -3.62
C PHE A 80 -4.71 17.70 -3.28
N ILE A 81 -4.72 16.37 -3.30
CA ILE A 81 -3.57 15.53 -2.97
C ILE A 81 -2.94 15.03 -4.26
N THR A 82 -1.73 15.50 -4.54
CA THR A 82 -0.94 15.11 -5.72
C THR A 82 0.53 14.97 -5.35
N GLY A 83 1.24 14.01 -5.96
CA GLY A 83 2.65 13.74 -5.71
C GLY A 83 2.99 13.22 -4.30
N HIS A 84 1.97 12.87 -3.51
CA HIS A 84 2.15 12.34 -2.16
C HIS A 84 2.27 10.81 -2.20
N THR A 85 3.14 10.27 -1.33
CA THR A 85 3.21 8.82 -1.10
C THR A 85 2.41 8.47 0.15
N LEU A 86 1.28 7.80 -0.03
CA LEU A 86 0.44 7.37 1.10
C LEU A 86 0.98 6.06 1.69
N ALA A 87 1.34 6.09 2.98
CA ALA A 87 1.77 4.91 3.71
C ALA A 87 0.56 4.11 4.23
N ILE A 88 0.49 2.83 3.85
CA ILE A 88 -0.55 1.86 4.22
C ILE A 88 0.14 0.63 4.80
N ASP A 89 0.74 0.78 5.97
CA ASP A 89 1.76 -0.14 6.46
C ASP A 89 1.60 -0.50 7.94
N GLY A 90 0.45 -0.19 8.54
CA GLY A 90 0.18 -0.48 9.95
C GLY A 90 1.11 0.24 10.92
N GLY A 91 1.80 1.31 10.49
CA GLY A 91 2.77 2.07 11.28
C GLY A 91 4.21 1.61 11.11
N PHE A 92 4.50 0.75 10.14
CA PHE A 92 5.85 0.24 9.89
C PHE A 92 6.88 1.36 9.65
N LEU A 93 6.54 2.38 8.83
CA LEU A 93 7.39 3.53 8.53
C LEU A 93 7.41 4.61 9.63
N ALA A 94 6.50 4.54 10.61
CA ALA A 94 6.37 5.54 11.66
C ALA A 94 7.21 5.24 12.91
N ARG A 95 7.98 4.14 12.90
CA ARG A 95 8.84 3.72 14.02
C ARG A 95 10.27 4.25 13.92
#